data_AF-A0A936N0A1-F1
#
_entry.id   AF-A0A936N0A1-F1
#
_cell.length_a   1.000
_cell.length_b   1.000
_cell.length_c   1.000
_cell.angle_alpha   90.00
_cell.angle_beta   90.00
_cell.angle_gamma   90.00
#
_symmetry.space_group_name_H-M   'P 1'
#
loop_
_entity.id
_entity.type
_entity.pdbx_description
1 polymer ?
#
loop_
_entity_poly.entity_id
_entity_poly.type
_entity_poly.pdbx_seq_one_letter_code
_entity_poly.pdbx_strand_id
1 'polypeptide(L)'
;MYGTRTRPTTPSHPHLTPLLPALLLALAWPYRGPAQTLLPQQAIPVVGDTFRWHSVDDDQNVMPGAAGMGVLWDQSALQLVPTAYAVQACIDPQDAPLIAAYPACDHVMRWTLSQDPGYEVFEYRATTDSGLVDLAAHGPVLTYVHDDPELNIPAPLPLGDTVADPFCYTSSGLGVAYHFCGMRRHTVDGEGTLVMPYGSFPGALRVHTWGYSVAYNGPDTSWVDTYRWWVPGVRWPLLRHSTFTATNGSTSVTVNALNGMDAVGLVERPGAAALAAPNPFAHRVRVRLPAPAGTGALLTVRTPDGRAVHREPWPAGADALELDGTALPGGLLLVHITTPHRTFALPLIHHR
;
A
#
# COMPACT_ATOMS: atom_id res chain seq x y z
N MET A 1 29.62 89.93 4.76
CA MET A 1 29.27 90.70 5.96
C MET A 1 29.04 89.72 7.11
N TYR A 2 29.84 89.86 8.16
CA TYR A 2 29.70 89.42 9.56
C TYR A 2 28.81 88.21 9.94
N GLY A 3 29.39 87.28 10.70
CA GLY A 3 28.61 86.36 11.53
C GLY A 3 29.37 85.17 12.14
N THR A 4 30.45 85.41 12.88
CA THR A 4 31.11 84.43 13.75
C THR A 4 30.29 84.15 15.03
N ARG A 5 30.18 82.89 15.47
CA ARG A 5 30.11 82.44 16.88
C ARG A 5 30.20 80.90 16.96
N THR A 6 31.35 80.35 17.35
CA THR A 6 31.74 79.83 18.70
C THR A 6 31.15 78.47 19.09
N ARG A 7 32.04 77.47 19.18
CA ARG A 7 31.89 76.13 19.82
C ARG A 7 31.73 76.23 21.35
N PRO A 8 31.11 75.21 21.96
CA PRO A 8 31.81 74.38 22.97
C PRO A 8 31.46 72.86 22.83
N THR A 9 32.42 71.94 22.64
CA THR A 9 33.18 71.10 23.62
C THR A 9 32.39 70.12 24.52
N THR A 10 32.64 68.82 24.24
CA THR A 10 32.71 67.61 25.12
C THR A 10 31.40 67.01 25.70
N PRO A 11 31.34 65.71 26.10
CA PRO A 11 32.39 64.66 26.11
C PRO A 11 31.99 63.30 25.47
N SER A 12 33.02 62.46 25.36
CA SER A 12 33.08 61.06 24.95
C SER A 12 32.21 60.10 25.80
N HIS A 13 31.42 59.26 25.13
CA HIS A 13 30.88 58.03 25.70
C HIS A 13 31.52 56.80 25.03
N PRO A 14 31.86 55.75 25.80
CA PRO A 14 32.45 54.53 25.26
C PRO A 14 31.39 53.71 24.49
N HIS A 15 31.71 53.34 23.26
CA HIS A 15 30.92 52.40 22.48
C HIS A 15 31.01 51.00 23.10
N LEU A 16 29.97 50.64 23.84
CA LEU A 16 29.62 49.26 24.17
C LEU A 16 29.37 48.49 22.87
N THR A 17 30.23 47.52 22.61
CA THR A 17 30.11 46.54 21.52
C THR A 17 29.03 45.53 21.90
N PRO A 18 27.92 45.39 21.15
CA PRO A 18 27.01 44.26 21.36
C PRO A 18 27.57 43.03 20.63
N LEU A 19 28.13 42.10 21.40
CA LEU A 19 28.42 40.73 20.98
C LEU A 19 27.13 39.90 21.05
N LEU A 20 26.69 39.40 19.89
CA LEU A 20 25.74 38.29 19.66
C LEU A 20 24.25 38.49 20.03
N PRO A 21 23.32 38.08 19.14
CA PRO A 21 23.07 36.65 18.91
C PRO A 21 23.00 36.28 17.42
N ALA A 22 24.07 35.69 16.90
CA ALA A 22 24.08 35.03 15.59
C ALA A 22 24.01 33.49 15.71
N LEU A 23 23.51 32.96 16.82
CA LEU A 23 23.57 31.54 17.16
C LEU A 23 22.20 30.93 17.49
N LEU A 24 21.21 31.12 16.61
CA LEU A 24 19.88 30.50 16.74
C LEU A 24 19.22 30.25 15.37
N LEU A 25 20.01 29.90 14.35
CA LEU A 25 19.53 29.68 12.98
C LEU A 25 20.07 28.38 12.34
N ALA A 26 20.52 27.42 13.16
CA ALA A 26 21.16 26.19 12.68
C ALA A 26 20.41 24.88 13.02
N LEU A 27 19.17 24.91 13.52
CA LEU A 27 18.46 23.69 13.95
C LEU A 27 17.08 23.45 13.31
N ALA A 28 16.69 24.23 12.31
CA ALA A 28 15.55 23.90 11.45
C ALA A 28 16.05 23.24 10.15
N TRP A 29 16.93 22.23 10.26
CA TRP A 29 17.05 21.29 9.16
C TRP A 29 15.78 20.45 9.22
N PRO A 30 14.84 20.53 8.25
CA PRO A 30 13.69 19.64 8.26
C PRO A 30 14.26 18.24 8.23
N TYR A 31 14.05 17.50 9.32
CA TYR A 31 14.39 16.09 9.38
C TYR A 31 13.51 15.43 8.33
N ARG A 32 14.05 15.25 7.12
CA ARG A 32 13.46 14.38 6.11
C ARG A 32 13.72 12.98 6.66
N GLY A 33 12.75 12.45 7.41
CA GLY A 33 12.69 11.02 7.66
C GLY A 33 12.78 10.28 6.32
N PRO A 34 13.13 8.98 6.33
CA PRO A 34 13.13 8.20 5.10
C PRO A 34 11.80 8.40 4.40
N ALA A 35 11.85 8.91 3.15
CA ALA A 35 10.65 9.09 2.35
C ALA A 35 9.93 7.74 2.28
N GLN A 36 8.64 7.72 2.61
CA GLN A 36 7.89 6.47 2.56
C GLN A 36 7.87 5.97 1.12
N THR A 37 8.11 4.69 0.93
CA THR A 37 8.15 4.05 -0.39
C THR A 37 7.00 3.07 -0.50
N LEU A 38 6.28 3.10 -1.62
CA LEU A 38 5.35 2.02 -1.96
C LEU A 38 6.17 0.80 -2.34
N LEU A 39 6.19 -0.24 -1.51
CA LEU A 39 6.99 -1.43 -1.73
C LEU A 39 6.20 -2.53 -2.46
N PRO A 40 6.85 -3.41 -3.24
CA PRO A 40 6.18 -4.52 -3.91
C PRO A 40 5.31 -5.38 -2.97
N GLN A 41 5.77 -5.64 -1.74
CA GLN A 41 5.03 -6.47 -0.77
C GLN A 41 3.76 -5.80 -0.23
N GLN A 42 3.59 -4.50 -0.49
CA GLN A 42 2.39 -3.72 -0.17
C GLN A 42 1.50 -3.50 -1.39
N ALA A 43 2.00 -3.73 -2.61
CA ALA A 43 1.32 -3.31 -3.83
C ALA A 43 0.93 -4.47 -4.75
N ILE A 44 1.71 -5.54 -4.76
CA ILE A 44 1.53 -6.66 -5.69
C ILE A 44 0.78 -7.79 -4.95
N PRO A 45 -0.43 -8.16 -5.40
CA PRO A 45 -1.14 -9.33 -4.89
C PRO A 45 -0.33 -10.61 -5.06
N VAL A 46 -0.54 -11.57 -4.16
CA VAL A 46 -0.03 -12.93 -4.37
C VAL A 46 -1.17 -13.91 -4.61
N VAL A 47 -0.86 -15.04 -5.24
CA VAL A 47 -1.82 -16.13 -5.47
C VAL A 47 -2.59 -16.45 -4.18
N GLY A 48 -3.91 -16.49 -4.30
CA GLY A 48 -4.86 -16.69 -3.21
C GLY A 48 -5.41 -15.40 -2.59
N ASP A 49 -4.80 -14.23 -2.85
CA ASP A 49 -5.38 -12.96 -2.41
C ASP A 49 -6.69 -12.69 -3.17
N THR A 50 -7.73 -12.27 -2.44
CA THR A 50 -9.04 -11.96 -3.00
C THR A 50 -9.55 -10.64 -2.44
N PHE A 51 -10.08 -9.79 -3.30
CA PHE A 51 -10.49 -8.43 -3.00
C PHE A 51 -11.91 -8.18 -3.48
N ARG A 52 -12.76 -7.61 -2.63
CA ARG A 52 -14.12 -7.21 -2.99
C ARG A 52 -14.20 -5.69 -3.12
N TRP A 53 -14.41 -5.22 -4.35
CA TRP A 53 -14.52 -3.83 -4.74
C TRP A 53 -15.97 -3.40 -4.80
N HIS A 54 -16.41 -2.59 -3.86
CA HIS A 54 -17.75 -2.04 -3.88
C HIS A 54 -17.79 -0.78 -4.74
N SER A 55 -18.85 -0.62 -5.52
CA SER A 55 -19.20 0.67 -6.08
C SER A 55 -19.59 1.65 -4.98
N VAL A 56 -19.40 2.93 -5.26
CA VAL A 56 -19.77 4.04 -4.39
C VAL A 56 -20.96 4.76 -5.01
N ASP A 57 -21.99 5.02 -4.22
CA ASP A 57 -23.09 5.91 -4.62
C ASP A 57 -22.61 7.36 -4.66
N ASP A 58 -23.13 8.14 -5.62
CA ASP A 58 -22.76 9.54 -5.84
C ASP A 58 -21.25 9.75 -6.11
N ASP A 59 -20.67 8.83 -6.88
CA ASP A 59 -19.24 8.82 -7.21
C ASP A 59 -18.72 10.09 -7.88
N GLN A 60 -19.58 10.83 -8.59
CA GLN A 60 -19.25 12.11 -9.22
C GLN A 60 -18.84 13.21 -8.23
N ASN A 61 -19.28 13.14 -6.98
CA ASN A 61 -18.99 14.14 -5.95
C ASN A 61 -17.81 13.77 -5.04
N VAL A 62 -17.22 12.59 -5.21
CA VAL A 62 -16.08 12.15 -4.43
C VAL A 62 -14.82 12.84 -4.91
N MET A 63 -14.18 13.63 -4.05
CA MET A 63 -12.95 14.34 -4.40
C MET A 63 -11.71 13.58 -3.93
N PRO A 64 -10.66 13.45 -4.75
CA PRO A 64 -9.39 12.85 -4.33
C PRO A 64 -8.67 13.62 -3.21
N GLY A 65 -8.98 14.89 -3.00
CA GLY A 65 -8.34 15.73 -1.98
C GLY A 65 -6.90 16.17 -2.34
N ALA A 66 -6.23 16.82 -1.40
CA ALA A 66 -4.90 17.41 -1.63
C ALA A 66 -3.76 16.36 -1.71
N ALA A 67 -2.68 16.74 -2.38
CA ALA A 67 -1.39 16.05 -2.38
C ALA A 67 -0.51 16.55 -1.22
N GLY A 68 0.60 15.85 -0.94
CA GLY A 68 1.58 16.22 0.09
C GLY A 68 1.66 15.26 1.28
N MET A 69 2.49 15.61 2.26
CA MET A 69 2.71 14.82 3.47
C MET A 69 1.73 15.16 4.59
N GLY A 70 1.40 14.18 5.43
CA GLY A 70 0.49 14.36 6.57
C GLY A 70 -0.92 14.78 6.19
N VAL A 71 -1.38 14.43 4.98
CA VAL A 71 -2.70 14.80 4.48
C VAL A 71 -3.79 13.96 5.16
N LEU A 72 -4.93 14.57 5.48
CA LEU A 72 -6.14 13.86 5.87
C LEU A 72 -7.05 13.72 4.64
N TRP A 73 -7.23 12.50 4.15
CA TRP A 73 -8.25 12.19 3.15
C TRP A 73 -9.47 11.62 3.86
N ASP A 74 -10.42 12.49 4.19
CA ASP A 74 -11.66 12.09 4.84
C ASP A 74 -12.70 11.62 3.82
N GLN A 75 -12.96 10.32 3.83
CA GLN A 75 -13.93 9.60 3.00
C GLN A 75 -14.93 8.85 3.89
N SER A 76 -15.11 9.29 5.14
CA SER A 76 -16.03 8.66 6.11
C SER A 76 -17.49 8.69 5.67
N ALA A 77 -17.85 9.64 4.80
CA ALA A 77 -19.20 9.81 4.28
C ALA A 77 -19.49 8.95 3.03
N LEU A 78 -18.52 8.18 2.51
CA LEU A 78 -18.74 7.34 1.34
C LEU A 78 -19.87 6.33 1.58
N GLN A 79 -20.78 6.22 0.60
CA GLN A 79 -21.86 5.26 0.62
C GLN A 79 -21.49 4.08 -0.28
N LEU A 80 -21.02 3.00 0.34
CA LEU A 80 -20.71 1.77 -0.40
C LEU A 80 -22.00 1.05 -0.77
N VAL A 81 -22.14 0.64 -2.03
CA VAL A 81 -23.27 -0.15 -2.52
C VAL A 81 -22.99 -1.63 -2.22
N PRO A 82 -23.65 -2.27 -1.24
CA PRO A 82 -23.26 -3.62 -0.81
C PRO A 82 -23.54 -4.70 -1.86
N THR A 83 -24.51 -4.46 -2.75
CA THR A 83 -24.95 -5.39 -3.80
C THR A 83 -24.23 -5.21 -5.13
N ALA A 84 -23.55 -4.08 -5.33
CA ALA A 84 -22.80 -3.78 -6.54
C ALA A 84 -21.30 -3.85 -6.23
N TYR A 85 -20.71 -5.01 -6.47
CA TYR A 85 -19.29 -5.22 -6.26
C TYR A 85 -18.65 -6.06 -7.36
N ALA A 86 -17.35 -5.89 -7.53
CA ALA A 86 -16.49 -6.80 -8.28
C ALA A 86 -15.62 -7.61 -7.31
N VAL A 87 -15.41 -8.89 -7.59
CA VAL A 87 -14.41 -9.71 -6.89
C VAL A 87 -13.19 -9.85 -7.78
N GLN A 88 -12.03 -9.45 -7.27
CA GLN A 88 -10.73 -9.64 -7.91
C GLN A 88 -9.94 -10.66 -7.13
N ALA A 89 -9.58 -11.76 -7.76
CA ALA A 89 -8.77 -12.82 -7.16
C ALA A 89 -7.46 -12.95 -7.92
N CYS A 90 -6.34 -12.94 -7.20
CA CYS A 90 -5.07 -13.38 -7.76
C CYS A 90 -5.06 -14.91 -7.75
N ILE A 91 -5.11 -15.52 -8.92
CA ILE A 91 -5.15 -16.98 -9.09
C ILE A 91 -3.79 -17.51 -9.53
N ASP A 92 -3.57 -18.81 -9.38
CA ASP A 92 -2.40 -19.46 -9.97
C ASP A 92 -2.45 -19.26 -11.49
N PRO A 93 -1.40 -18.75 -12.15
CA PRO A 93 -1.39 -18.60 -13.60
C PRO A 93 -1.71 -19.89 -14.35
N GLN A 94 -1.38 -21.07 -13.80
CA GLN A 94 -1.70 -22.35 -14.42
C GLN A 94 -3.20 -22.68 -14.46
N ASP A 95 -3.99 -22.07 -13.58
CA ASP A 95 -5.45 -22.22 -13.55
C ASP A 95 -6.15 -21.24 -14.51
N ALA A 96 -5.42 -20.26 -15.06
CA ALA A 96 -5.99 -19.28 -15.97
C ALA A 96 -6.17 -19.86 -17.39
N PRO A 97 -7.27 -19.50 -18.09
CA PRO A 97 -7.38 -19.82 -19.50
C PRO A 97 -6.24 -19.17 -20.28
N LEU A 98 -5.92 -19.65 -21.48
CA LEU A 98 -4.99 -19.00 -22.41
C LEU A 98 -3.55 -18.72 -21.88
N ILE A 99 -3.17 -19.21 -20.71
CA ILE A 99 -1.84 -18.93 -20.12
C ILE A 99 -0.69 -19.33 -21.05
N ALA A 100 -0.86 -20.36 -21.87
CA ALA A 100 0.12 -20.80 -22.86
C ALA A 100 0.47 -19.71 -23.92
N ALA A 101 -0.40 -18.72 -24.13
CA ALA A 101 -0.14 -17.58 -25.01
C ALA A 101 0.72 -16.48 -24.35
N TYR A 102 0.89 -16.53 -23.02
CA TYR A 102 1.56 -15.51 -22.22
C TYR A 102 2.67 -16.13 -21.36
N PRO A 103 3.76 -16.64 -21.96
CA PRO A 103 4.81 -17.37 -21.23
C PRO A 103 5.58 -16.52 -20.20
N ALA A 104 5.52 -15.19 -20.32
CA ALA A 104 6.11 -14.25 -19.35
C ALA A 104 5.17 -13.93 -18.18
N CYS A 105 3.92 -14.41 -18.20
CA CYS A 105 2.93 -14.14 -17.16
C CYS A 105 3.27 -14.91 -15.88
N ASP A 106 3.37 -14.19 -14.76
CA ASP A 106 3.59 -14.74 -13.43
C ASP A 106 2.47 -14.35 -12.43
N HIS A 107 1.56 -13.45 -12.82
CA HIS A 107 0.39 -13.06 -12.04
C HIS A 107 -0.86 -13.02 -12.93
N VAL A 108 -1.95 -13.62 -12.46
CA VAL A 108 -3.26 -13.50 -13.11
C VAL A 108 -4.27 -12.94 -12.12
N MET A 109 -4.92 -11.84 -12.49
CA MET A 109 -6.08 -11.32 -11.77
C MET A 109 -7.36 -11.75 -12.48
N ARG A 110 -8.19 -12.53 -11.79
CA ARG A 110 -9.54 -12.88 -12.24
C ARG A 110 -10.56 -11.94 -11.61
N TRP A 111 -11.36 -11.30 -12.44
CA TRP A 111 -12.44 -10.41 -12.04
C TRP A 111 -13.78 -11.06 -12.30
N THR A 112 -14.72 -10.90 -11.37
CA THR A 112 -16.13 -11.29 -11.54
C THR A 112 -17.04 -10.19 -11.00
N LEU A 113 -18.24 -10.04 -11.57
CA LEU A 113 -19.22 -9.05 -11.13
C LEU A 113 -20.30 -9.71 -10.25
N SER A 114 -20.73 -9.03 -9.18
CA SER A 114 -21.78 -9.55 -8.28
C SER A 114 -23.12 -9.75 -8.99
N GLN A 115 -23.43 -8.88 -9.95
CA GLN A 115 -24.69 -8.86 -10.69
C GLN A 115 -24.68 -9.79 -11.91
N ASP A 116 -23.49 -10.18 -12.37
CA ASP A 116 -23.30 -11.13 -13.46
C ASP A 116 -22.05 -11.98 -13.21
N PRO A 117 -22.17 -13.06 -12.43
CA PRO A 117 -21.04 -13.94 -12.14
C PRO A 117 -20.46 -14.63 -13.37
N GLY A 118 -21.20 -14.68 -14.49
CA GLY A 118 -20.70 -15.20 -15.77
C GLY A 118 -19.80 -14.20 -16.52
N TYR A 119 -19.83 -12.92 -16.12
CA TYR A 119 -18.91 -11.90 -16.60
C TYR A 119 -17.56 -12.04 -15.91
N GLU A 120 -16.66 -12.83 -16.51
CA GLU A 120 -15.29 -13.02 -16.03
C GLU A 120 -14.29 -12.26 -16.90
N VAL A 121 -13.34 -11.55 -16.26
CA VAL A 121 -12.18 -10.96 -16.94
C VAL A 121 -10.90 -11.53 -16.35
N PHE A 122 -9.97 -11.95 -17.20
CA PHE A 122 -8.65 -12.41 -16.80
C PHE A 122 -7.60 -11.41 -17.26
N GLU A 123 -6.89 -10.80 -16.31
CA GLU A 123 -5.77 -9.89 -16.57
C GLU A 123 -4.46 -10.65 -16.33
N TYR A 124 -3.63 -10.76 -17.36
CA TYR A 124 -2.34 -11.46 -17.37
C TYR A 124 -1.25 -10.44 -17.18
N ARG A 125 -0.38 -10.65 -16.19
CA ARG A 125 0.63 -9.70 -15.75
C ARG A 125 1.98 -10.34 -15.52
N ALA A 126 3.03 -9.53 -15.64
CA ALA A 126 4.40 -9.93 -15.35
C ALA A 126 5.02 -9.02 -14.28
N THR A 127 5.79 -9.59 -13.35
CA THR A 127 6.64 -8.81 -12.45
C THR A 127 7.90 -8.36 -13.17
N THR A 128 8.27 -7.10 -12.96
CA THR A 128 9.52 -6.49 -13.41
C THR A 128 10.21 -5.79 -12.24
N ASP A 129 11.40 -5.24 -12.47
CA ASP A 129 12.10 -4.42 -11.47
C ASP A 129 11.35 -3.11 -11.13
N SER A 130 10.46 -2.64 -12.02
CA SER A 130 9.66 -1.43 -11.85
C SER A 130 8.26 -1.67 -11.27
N GLY A 131 7.82 -2.93 -11.19
CA GLY A 131 6.54 -3.30 -10.60
C GLY A 131 5.82 -4.37 -11.40
N LEU A 132 4.50 -4.18 -11.59
CA LEU A 132 3.65 -5.14 -12.28
C LEU A 132 3.14 -4.53 -13.60
N VAL A 133 3.44 -5.20 -14.72
CA VAL A 133 3.04 -4.78 -16.07
C VAL A 133 1.89 -5.64 -16.61
N ASP A 134 1.00 -5.05 -17.40
CA ASP A 134 -0.11 -5.71 -18.07
C ASP A 134 0.36 -6.29 -19.42
N LEU A 135 0.21 -7.61 -19.58
CA LEU A 135 0.47 -8.31 -20.84
C LEU A 135 -0.79 -8.41 -21.68
N ALA A 136 -1.91 -8.75 -21.06
CA ALA A 136 -3.20 -8.89 -21.73
C ALA A 136 -4.35 -8.83 -20.73
N ALA A 137 -5.54 -8.54 -21.22
CA ALA A 137 -6.79 -8.73 -20.48
C ALA A 137 -7.84 -9.35 -21.42
N HIS A 138 -8.49 -10.41 -20.97
CA HIS A 138 -9.53 -11.12 -21.72
C HIS A 138 -10.83 -11.08 -20.96
N GLY A 139 -11.80 -10.35 -21.49
CA GLY A 139 -13.19 -10.36 -21.01
C GLY A 139 -14.15 -10.89 -22.08
N PRO A 140 -15.45 -11.01 -21.75
CA PRO A 140 -16.44 -11.57 -22.68
C PRO A 140 -16.77 -10.63 -23.85
N VAL A 141 -16.50 -9.32 -23.71
CA VAL A 141 -16.81 -8.29 -24.71
C VAL A 141 -15.55 -7.77 -25.40
N LEU A 142 -14.49 -7.55 -24.63
CA LEU A 142 -13.25 -6.93 -25.09
C LEU A 142 -12.04 -7.76 -24.66
N THR A 143 -11.06 -7.81 -25.55
CA THR A 143 -9.73 -8.36 -25.31
C THR A 143 -8.69 -7.28 -25.60
N TYR A 144 -7.74 -7.13 -24.68
CA TYR A 144 -6.57 -6.27 -24.81
C TYR A 144 -5.33 -7.14 -24.84
N VAL A 145 -4.45 -6.94 -25.82
CA VAL A 145 -3.14 -7.62 -25.90
C VAL A 145 -2.06 -6.59 -26.12
N HIS A 146 -1.09 -6.52 -25.20
CA HIS A 146 -0.01 -5.56 -25.24
C HIS A 146 1.17 -6.12 -26.05
N ASP A 147 1.57 -5.38 -27.06
CA ASP A 147 2.85 -5.58 -27.75
C ASP A 147 3.99 -4.80 -27.07
N ASP A 148 3.65 -3.74 -26.33
CA ASP A 148 4.51 -3.06 -25.38
C ASP A 148 3.78 -2.95 -24.02
N PRO A 149 4.09 -3.84 -23.04
CA PRO A 149 3.36 -3.98 -21.78
C PRO A 149 3.23 -2.68 -20.98
N GLU A 150 2.04 -2.42 -20.45
CA GLU A 150 1.78 -1.23 -19.65
C GLU A 150 2.08 -1.45 -18.15
N LEU A 151 2.89 -0.58 -17.53
CA LEU A 151 3.11 -0.56 -16.08
C LEU A 151 1.81 -0.16 -15.36
N ASN A 152 1.17 -1.11 -14.69
CA ASN A 152 -0.08 -0.90 -13.97
C ASN A 152 0.14 -0.51 -12.49
N ILE A 153 1.05 -1.23 -11.82
CA ILE A 153 1.39 -1.04 -10.40
C ILE A 153 2.88 -0.74 -10.28
N PRO A 154 3.28 0.52 -10.06
CA PRO A 154 4.69 0.88 -9.90
C PRO A 154 5.16 0.57 -8.48
N ALA A 155 6.08 -0.38 -8.32
CA ALA A 155 6.68 -0.70 -7.03
C ALA A 155 8.06 -1.35 -7.22
N PRO A 156 9.12 -0.89 -6.51
CA PRO A 156 9.09 0.17 -5.50
C PRO A 156 8.95 1.58 -6.09
N LEU A 157 8.16 2.46 -5.45
CA LEU A 157 8.04 3.87 -5.84
C LEU A 157 8.09 4.80 -4.61
N PRO A 158 9.16 5.61 -4.43
CA PRO A 158 9.28 6.55 -3.32
C PRO A 158 8.29 7.72 -3.39
N LEU A 159 7.90 8.27 -2.23
CA LEU A 159 7.10 9.49 -2.12
C LEU A 159 7.79 10.66 -2.83
N GLY A 160 7.06 11.30 -3.75
CA GLY A 160 7.53 12.42 -4.57
C GLY A 160 8.15 12.01 -5.91
N ASP A 161 8.46 10.73 -6.10
CA ASP A 161 9.01 10.23 -7.36
C ASP A 161 7.92 10.01 -8.40
N THR A 162 8.32 10.06 -9.67
CA THR A 162 7.46 9.81 -10.82
C THR A 162 8.12 8.83 -11.78
N VAL A 163 7.38 7.80 -12.19
CA VAL A 163 7.77 6.90 -13.28
C VAL A 163 6.84 7.12 -14.48
N ALA A 164 7.43 7.15 -15.67
CA ALA A 164 6.71 7.29 -16.93
C ALA A 164 6.96 6.04 -17.78
N ASP A 165 5.91 5.57 -18.45
CA ASP A 165 5.88 4.31 -19.16
C ASP A 165 5.11 4.49 -20.49
N PRO A 166 5.80 4.47 -21.64
CA PRO A 166 5.12 4.29 -22.92
C PRO A 166 4.58 2.87 -23.03
N PHE A 167 3.45 2.69 -23.71
CA PHE A 167 2.87 1.37 -23.92
C PHE A 167 2.10 1.34 -25.24
N CYS A 168 1.85 0.12 -25.74
CA CYS A 168 1.04 -0.13 -26.92
C CYS A 168 0.24 -1.44 -26.74
N TYR A 169 -1.01 -1.44 -27.19
CA TYR A 169 -1.88 -2.60 -27.16
C TYR A 169 -2.87 -2.64 -28.31
N THR A 170 -3.36 -3.83 -28.62
CA THR A 170 -4.51 -4.02 -29.50
C THR A 170 -5.75 -4.34 -28.66
N SER A 171 -6.78 -3.51 -28.78
CA SER A 171 -8.13 -3.79 -28.29
C SER A 171 -8.93 -4.46 -29.40
N SER A 172 -9.57 -5.58 -29.10
CA SER A 172 -10.43 -6.30 -30.04
C SER A 172 -11.74 -6.70 -29.36
N GLY A 173 -12.84 -6.60 -30.10
CA GLY A 173 -14.17 -6.91 -29.60
C GLY A 173 -15.25 -6.29 -30.47
N LEU A 174 -16.49 -6.77 -30.34
CA LEU A 174 -17.64 -6.28 -31.12
C LEU A 174 -17.41 -6.27 -32.65
N GLY A 175 -16.57 -7.18 -33.16
CA GLY A 175 -16.26 -7.33 -34.58
C GLY A 175 -15.21 -6.35 -35.13
N VAL A 176 -14.57 -5.55 -34.28
CA VAL A 176 -13.54 -4.58 -34.67
C VAL A 176 -12.27 -4.76 -33.82
N ALA A 177 -11.14 -4.29 -34.36
CA ALA A 177 -9.87 -4.26 -33.64
C ALA A 177 -9.17 -2.92 -33.89
N TYR A 178 -8.68 -2.32 -32.82
CA TYR A 178 -7.96 -1.05 -32.82
C TYR A 178 -6.64 -1.20 -32.09
N HIS A 179 -5.58 -0.67 -32.69
CA HIS A 179 -4.28 -0.59 -32.07
C HIS A 179 -4.10 0.80 -31.44
N PHE A 180 -3.72 0.83 -30.17
CA PHE A 180 -3.52 2.02 -29.37
C PHE A 180 -2.08 2.08 -28.88
N CYS A 181 -1.53 3.29 -28.84
CA CYS A 181 -0.29 3.57 -28.12
C CYS A 181 -0.47 4.78 -27.23
N GLY A 182 0.28 4.84 -26.13
CA GLY A 182 0.04 5.81 -25.08
C GLY A 182 1.23 6.05 -24.19
N MET A 183 0.95 6.77 -23.10
CA MET A 183 1.90 7.06 -22.04
C MET A 183 1.14 7.05 -20.72
N ARG A 184 1.70 6.37 -19.73
CA ARG A 184 1.24 6.39 -18.34
C ARG A 184 2.31 7.03 -17.47
N ARG A 185 1.89 7.86 -16.52
CA ARG A 185 2.74 8.45 -15.49
C ARG A 185 2.17 8.14 -14.13
N HIS A 186 2.99 7.59 -13.26
CA HIS A 186 2.62 7.31 -11.88
C HIS A 186 3.48 8.12 -10.94
N THR A 187 2.85 8.78 -9.99
CA THR A 187 3.49 9.61 -8.97
C THR A 187 2.93 9.22 -7.61
N VAL A 188 3.79 8.89 -6.64
CA VAL A 188 3.36 8.85 -5.23
C VAL A 188 3.30 10.29 -4.76
N ASP A 189 2.12 10.89 -4.81
CA ASP A 189 1.95 12.35 -4.67
C ASP A 189 1.55 12.78 -3.26
N GLY A 190 1.23 11.82 -2.39
CA GLY A 190 0.87 12.12 -1.01
C GLY A 190 1.06 10.97 -0.03
N GLU A 191 1.20 11.36 1.22
CA GLU A 191 1.23 10.50 2.40
C GLU A 191 0.31 11.08 3.46
N GLY A 192 -0.38 10.21 4.20
CA GLY A 192 -1.14 10.65 5.36
C GLY A 192 -2.14 9.63 5.89
N THR A 193 -3.30 10.11 6.32
CA THR A 193 -4.38 9.29 6.91
C THR A 193 -5.57 9.25 5.99
N LEU A 194 -6.00 8.05 5.60
CA LEU A 194 -7.24 7.81 4.88
C LEU A 194 -8.33 7.41 5.89
N VAL A 195 -9.41 8.17 5.96
CA VAL A 195 -10.58 7.82 6.79
C VAL A 195 -11.65 7.26 5.88
N MET A 196 -12.10 6.02 6.13
CA MET A 196 -13.18 5.35 5.40
C MET A 196 -14.38 5.15 6.33
N PRO A 197 -15.57 4.79 5.81
CA PRO A 197 -16.77 4.59 6.65
C PRO A 197 -16.59 3.54 7.77
N TYR A 198 -15.62 2.64 7.63
CA TYR A 198 -15.35 1.52 8.54
C TYR A 198 -14.02 1.65 9.29
N GLY A 199 -13.30 2.77 9.20
CA GLY A 199 -12.07 2.94 9.97
C GLY A 199 -11.14 4.06 9.50
N SER A 200 -10.07 4.29 10.26
CA SER A 200 -9.01 5.24 9.93
C SER A 200 -7.70 4.49 9.68
N PHE A 201 -7.04 4.82 8.58
CA PHE A 201 -5.87 4.12 8.05
C PHE A 201 -4.69 5.10 7.93
N PRO A 202 -3.86 5.21 8.98
CA PRO A 202 -2.67 6.06 8.94
C PRO A 202 -1.55 5.45 8.09
N GLY A 203 -0.63 6.29 7.61
CA GLY A 203 0.49 5.88 6.76
C GLY A 203 0.07 5.43 5.36
N ALA A 204 -1.08 5.91 4.90
CA ALA A 204 -1.58 5.68 3.54
C ALA A 204 -0.75 6.46 2.53
N LEU A 205 -0.35 5.80 1.45
CA LEU A 205 0.29 6.41 0.28
C LEU A 205 -0.74 6.59 -0.83
N ARG A 206 -0.78 7.76 -1.45
CA ARG A 206 -1.58 8.00 -2.64
C ARG A 206 -0.71 7.95 -3.88
N VAL A 207 -1.07 7.07 -4.81
CA VAL A 207 -0.51 7.05 -6.16
C VAL A 207 -1.49 7.73 -7.10
N HIS A 208 -1.05 8.81 -7.73
CA HIS A 208 -1.73 9.47 -8.83
C HIS A 208 -1.15 8.96 -10.15
N THR A 209 -2.04 8.47 -10.99
CA THR A 209 -1.76 7.88 -12.28
C THR A 209 -2.47 8.68 -13.35
N TRP A 210 -1.72 9.36 -14.20
CA TRP A 210 -2.24 10.09 -15.36
C TRP A 210 -1.75 9.44 -16.65
N GLY A 211 -2.61 9.36 -17.67
CA GLY A 211 -2.17 8.87 -18.97
C GLY A 211 -3.14 9.16 -20.10
N TYR A 212 -2.69 8.82 -21.30
CA TYR A 212 -3.50 8.89 -22.51
C TYR A 212 -3.18 7.71 -23.43
N SER A 213 -4.12 7.40 -24.32
CA SER A 213 -3.96 6.43 -25.41
C SER A 213 -4.56 7.00 -26.69
N VAL A 214 -3.88 6.78 -27.82
CA VAL A 214 -4.26 7.25 -29.15
C VAL A 214 -4.38 6.05 -30.08
N ALA A 215 -5.49 5.95 -30.82
CA ALA A 215 -5.66 4.93 -31.86
C ALA A 215 -4.74 5.23 -33.06
N TYR A 216 -3.95 4.25 -33.50
CA TYR A 216 -2.97 4.41 -34.57
C TYR A 216 -3.57 4.91 -35.91
N ASN A 217 -4.82 4.52 -36.19
CA ASN A 217 -5.54 4.82 -37.43
C ASN A 217 -6.85 5.60 -37.19
N GLY A 218 -7.01 6.25 -36.03
CA GLY A 218 -8.25 6.93 -35.67
C GLY A 218 -8.01 8.25 -34.95
N PRO A 219 -9.01 9.15 -34.91
CA PRO A 219 -8.95 10.34 -34.08
C PRO A 219 -9.10 10.02 -32.59
N ASP A 220 -9.35 8.76 -32.26
CA ASP A 220 -9.73 8.32 -30.92
C ASP A 220 -8.56 8.47 -29.95
N THR A 221 -8.61 9.53 -29.17
CA THR A 221 -7.74 9.76 -28.01
C THR A 221 -8.57 9.70 -26.75
N SER A 222 -8.10 8.96 -25.76
CA SER A 222 -8.69 8.92 -24.43
C SER A 222 -7.67 9.25 -23.37
N TRP A 223 -8.14 9.81 -22.25
CA TRP A 223 -7.33 10.14 -21.09
C TRP A 223 -7.87 9.43 -19.86
N VAL A 224 -6.95 9.08 -18.96
CA VAL A 224 -7.27 8.54 -17.65
C VAL A 224 -6.52 9.33 -16.59
N ASP A 225 -7.22 9.72 -15.55
CA ASP A 225 -6.68 10.28 -14.31
C ASP A 225 -7.19 9.40 -13.16
N THR A 226 -6.28 8.77 -12.42
CA THR A 226 -6.62 7.78 -11.39
C THR A 226 -5.83 8.01 -10.12
N TYR A 227 -6.52 8.04 -8.98
CA TYR A 227 -5.93 8.09 -7.65
C TYR A 227 -6.17 6.76 -6.96
N ARG A 228 -5.13 6.20 -6.34
CA ARG A 228 -5.18 4.93 -5.59
C ARG A 228 -4.53 5.11 -4.23
N TRP A 229 -5.22 4.73 -3.16
CA TRP A 229 -4.69 4.81 -1.80
C TRP A 229 -4.26 3.44 -1.32
N TRP A 230 -2.96 3.29 -1.08
CA TRP A 230 -2.34 2.08 -0.57
C TRP A 230 -2.12 2.22 0.93
N VAL A 231 -2.60 1.25 1.70
CA VAL A 231 -2.49 1.26 3.16
C VAL A 231 -1.60 0.10 3.64
N PRO A 232 -0.80 0.27 4.70
CA PRO A 232 0.03 -0.81 5.21
C PRO A 232 -0.79 -2.06 5.55
N GLY A 233 -0.31 -3.23 5.12
CA GLY A 233 -0.96 -4.52 5.41
C GLY A 233 -1.99 -4.97 4.37
N VAL A 234 -2.36 -4.14 3.40
CA VAL A 234 -3.30 -4.49 2.32
C VAL A 234 -2.57 -4.42 0.98
N ARG A 235 -2.55 -5.52 0.23
CA ARG A 235 -1.81 -5.65 -1.06
C ARG A 235 -2.57 -5.12 -2.27
N TRP A 236 -3.48 -4.18 -2.03
CA TRP A 236 -4.37 -3.61 -3.03
C TRP A 236 -4.87 -2.26 -2.53
N PRO A 237 -5.15 -1.27 -3.41
CA PRO A 237 -5.60 0.03 -2.94
C PRO A 237 -6.94 -0.08 -2.25
N LEU A 238 -7.08 0.58 -1.10
CA LEU A 238 -8.30 0.60 -0.30
C LEU A 238 -9.40 1.44 -0.95
N LEU A 239 -8.99 2.47 -1.71
CA LEU A 239 -9.85 3.35 -2.47
C LEU A 239 -9.22 3.59 -3.85
N ARG A 240 -10.06 3.70 -4.88
CA ARG A 240 -9.69 4.27 -6.18
C ARG A 240 -10.75 5.24 -6.63
N HIS A 241 -10.27 6.36 -7.14
CA HIS A 241 -11.05 7.32 -7.90
C HIS A 241 -10.46 7.39 -9.30
N SER A 242 -11.26 7.15 -10.34
CA SER A 242 -10.80 7.18 -11.72
C SER A 242 -11.73 8.05 -12.56
N THR A 243 -11.15 8.98 -13.32
CA THR A 243 -11.83 9.76 -14.34
C THR A 243 -11.30 9.32 -15.69
N PHE A 244 -12.20 8.87 -16.55
CA PHE A 244 -11.93 8.60 -17.95
C PHE A 244 -12.55 9.69 -18.81
N THR A 245 -11.78 10.23 -19.75
CA THR A 245 -12.23 11.22 -20.73
C THR A 245 -12.12 10.61 -22.12
N ALA A 246 -13.26 10.47 -22.80
CA ALA A 246 -13.32 10.00 -24.17
C ALA A 246 -12.93 11.10 -25.17
N THR A 247 -12.75 10.72 -26.43
CA THR A 247 -12.32 11.63 -27.52
C THR A 247 -13.28 12.79 -27.77
N ASN A 248 -14.57 12.57 -27.57
CA ASN A 248 -15.60 13.61 -27.70
C ASN A 248 -15.66 14.55 -26.47
N GLY A 249 -14.76 14.40 -25.50
CA GLY A 249 -14.71 15.16 -24.27
C GLY A 249 -15.68 14.70 -23.18
N SER A 250 -16.48 13.64 -23.41
CA SER A 250 -17.34 13.10 -22.36
C SER A 250 -16.49 12.47 -21.26
N THR A 251 -16.82 12.77 -20.02
CA THR A 251 -16.16 12.20 -18.84
C THR A 251 -17.03 11.16 -18.17
N SER A 252 -16.40 10.12 -17.65
CA SER A 252 -17.00 9.16 -16.72
C SER A 252 -16.12 9.09 -15.48
N VAL A 253 -16.73 9.19 -14.31
CA VAL A 253 -16.08 8.98 -13.03
C VAL A 253 -16.44 7.58 -12.55
N THR A 254 -15.51 6.92 -11.88
CA THR A 254 -15.75 5.65 -11.21
C THR A 254 -14.98 5.64 -9.91
N VAL A 255 -15.71 5.46 -8.82
CA VAL A 255 -15.14 5.33 -7.48
C VAL A 255 -15.48 3.96 -6.93
N ASN A 256 -14.47 3.31 -6.39
CA ASN A 256 -14.67 2.03 -5.74
C ASN A 256 -13.77 1.93 -4.51
N ALA A 257 -14.25 1.21 -3.51
CA ALA A 257 -13.52 0.96 -2.29
C ALA A 257 -13.52 -0.51 -1.93
N LEU A 258 -12.43 -0.95 -1.29
CA LEU A 258 -12.38 -2.23 -0.61
C LEU A 258 -13.16 -2.12 0.69
N ASN A 259 -14.27 -2.84 0.83
CA ASN A 259 -14.92 -2.90 2.14
C ASN A 259 -14.04 -3.74 3.10
N GLY A 260 -13.51 -3.12 4.14
CA GLY A 260 -12.71 -3.80 5.17
C GLY A 260 -13.47 -4.88 5.93
N MET A 261 -14.80 -4.87 5.90
CA MET A 261 -15.67 -5.87 6.52
C MET A 261 -15.94 -7.10 5.62
N ASP A 262 -15.80 -6.97 4.30
CA ASP A 262 -16.14 -8.00 3.30
C ASP A 262 -14.93 -8.59 2.57
N ALA A 263 -13.75 -8.04 2.84
CA ALA A 263 -12.52 -8.54 2.26
C ALA A 263 -12.22 -9.92 2.87
N VAL A 264 -12.75 -10.96 2.23
CA VAL A 264 -12.32 -12.35 2.38
C VAL A 264 -10.91 -12.44 1.77
N GLY A 265 -9.93 -11.79 2.43
CA GLY A 265 -8.62 -11.46 1.87
C GLY A 265 -7.93 -10.25 2.51
N LEU A 266 -8.65 -9.26 3.08
CA LEU A 266 -8.25 -8.71 4.38
C LEU A 266 -8.68 -9.72 5.43
N VAL A 267 -8.07 -10.89 5.33
CA VAL A 267 -7.54 -11.41 6.58
C VAL A 267 -6.72 -10.22 7.11
N GLU A 268 -7.09 -9.62 8.24
CA GLU A 268 -6.09 -9.64 9.30
C GLU A 268 -5.58 -11.06 9.21
N ARG A 269 -4.48 -11.36 8.50
CA ARG A 269 -3.98 -12.72 8.57
C ARG A 269 -3.61 -12.78 10.05
N PRO A 270 -4.30 -13.53 10.95
CA PRO A 270 -3.48 -14.28 11.86
C PRO A 270 -2.75 -15.20 10.88
N GLY A 271 -1.63 -14.76 10.28
CA GLY A 271 -0.81 -15.72 9.57
C GLY A 271 -0.51 -16.72 10.66
N ALA A 272 -1.02 -17.96 10.54
CA ALA A 272 -1.64 -18.63 11.69
C ALA A 272 -0.94 -18.32 13.03
N ALA A 273 -1.70 -17.76 13.96
CA ALA A 273 -1.10 -17.18 15.16
C ALA A 273 -0.30 -18.23 15.91
N ALA A 274 0.82 -17.83 16.49
CA ALA A 274 1.48 -18.69 17.43
C ALA A 274 0.53 -18.91 18.62
N LEU A 275 0.30 -20.17 18.99
CA LEU A 275 -0.61 -20.54 20.07
C LEU A 275 0.19 -20.94 21.30
N ALA A 276 -0.33 -20.67 22.49
CA ALA A 276 0.23 -21.20 23.72
C ALA A 276 -0.85 -21.89 24.55
N ALA A 277 -0.59 -23.13 24.93
CA ALA A 277 -1.49 -23.91 25.76
C ALA A 277 -0.73 -24.77 26.79
N PRO A 278 -1.21 -24.85 28.05
CA PRO A 278 -2.29 -24.03 28.59
C PRO A 278 -1.85 -22.56 28.75
N ASN A 279 -2.80 -21.63 28.68
CA ASN A 279 -2.57 -20.23 29.02
C ASN A 279 -3.85 -19.70 29.69
N PRO A 280 -3.86 -19.46 31.01
CA PRO A 280 -2.71 -19.41 31.92
C PRO A 280 -1.98 -20.74 32.17
N PHE A 281 -0.74 -20.69 32.66
CA PHE A 281 0.09 -21.86 32.98
C PHE A 281 0.78 -21.73 34.35
N ALA A 282 1.15 -22.86 34.97
CA ALA A 282 1.82 -22.90 36.28
C ALA A 282 3.26 -23.46 36.22
N HIS A 283 3.49 -24.50 35.42
CA HIS A 283 4.82 -25.13 35.32
C HIS A 283 5.33 -25.14 33.89
N ARG A 284 4.48 -25.47 32.92
CA ARG A 284 4.87 -25.64 31.52
C ARG A 284 3.80 -25.07 30.60
N VAL A 285 4.24 -24.47 29.51
CA VAL A 285 3.39 -24.03 28.41
C VAL A 285 3.98 -24.47 27.09
N ARG A 286 3.14 -25.05 26.22
CA ARG A 286 3.54 -25.41 24.87
C ARG A 286 3.21 -24.26 23.94
N VAL A 287 4.24 -23.68 23.33
CA VAL A 287 4.12 -22.65 22.29
C VAL A 287 4.19 -23.35 20.94
N ARG A 288 3.23 -23.10 20.03
CA ARG A 288 3.17 -23.68 18.68
C ARG A 288 3.20 -22.59 17.63
N LEU A 289 3.98 -22.79 16.58
CA LEU A 289 3.98 -22.00 15.36
C LEU A 289 3.00 -22.58 14.35
N PRO A 290 2.54 -21.77 13.37
CA PRO A 290 1.66 -22.24 12.30
C PRO A 290 2.33 -23.18 11.30
N ALA A 291 3.65 -23.14 11.25
CA ALA A 291 4.48 -23.96 10.39
C ALA A 291 5.82 -24.23 11.10
N PRO A 292 6.51 -25.33 10.77
CA PRO A 292 7.85 -25.59 11.24
C PRO A 292 8.80 -24.40 11.04
N ALA A 293 9.57 -24.06 12.07
CA ALA A 293 10.55 -22.97 11.96
C ALA A 293 11.73 -23.36 11.06
N GLY A 294 12.20 -22.42 10.24
CA GLY A 294 13.50 -22.54 9.56
C GLY A 294 14.68 -22.40 10.53
N THR A 295 15.90 -22.51 10.02
CA THR A 295 17.12 -22.25 10.79
C THR A 295 17.18 -20.81 11.29
N GLY A 296 17.60 -20.60 12.54
CA GLY A 296 17.83 -19.27 13.11
C GLY A 296 16.61 -18.65 13.80
N ALA A 297 15.53 -19.40 14.04
CA ALA A 297 14.41 -18.91 14.83
C ALA A 297 14.76 -18.81 16.33
N LEU A 298 14.19 -17.83 17.02
CA LEU A 298 14.49 -17.50 18.42
C LEU A 298 13.20 -17.16 19.19
N LEU A 299 13.00 -17.79 20.34
CA LEU A 299 11.98 -17.40 21.31
C LEU A 299 12.59 -16.47 22.36
N THR A 300 11.88 -15.39 22.69
CA THR A 300 12.23 -14.44 23.75
C THR A 300 11.00 -14.16 24.60
N VAL A 301 11.12 -14.32 25.92
CA VAL A 301 10.08 -13.94 26.88
C VAL A 301 10.44 -12.63 27.55
N ARG A 302 9.49 -11.70 27.63
CA ARG A 302 9.65 -10.39 28.25
C ARG A 302 8.57 -10.12 29.30
N THR A 303 8.91 -9.31 30.28
CA THR A 303 7.93 -8.69 31.18
C THR A 303 7.25 -7.49 30.50
N PRO A 304 6.12 -6.96 31.02
CA PRO A 304 5.37 -5.88 30.38
C PRO A 304 6.14 -4.55 30.25
N ASP A 305 7.17 -4.35 31.07
CA ASP A 305 8.14 -3.25 30.99
C ASP A 305 9.20 -3.45 29.88
N GLY A 306 9.13 -4.55 29.13
CA GLY A 306 10.02 -4.86 28.00
C GLY A 306 11.31 -5.59 28.37
N ARG A 307 11.60 -5.85 29.65
CA ARG A 307 12.82 -6.57 30.07
C ARG A 307 12.76 -8.05 29.65
N ALA A 308 13.82 -8.54 29.00
CA ALA A 308 13.90 -9.96 28.62
C ALA A 308 14.25 -10.82 29.84
N VAL A 309 13.45 -11.87 30.08
CA VAL A 309 13.62 -12.79 31.22
C VAL A 309 13.97 -14.22 30.79
N HIS A 310 13.74 -14.57 29.52
CA HIS A 310 14.17 -15.84 28.93
C HIS A 310 14.44 -15.68 27.44
N ARG A 311 15.39 -16.45 26.92
CA ARG A 311 15.71 -16.56 25.50
C ARG A 311 16.19 -17.95 25.17
N GLU A 312 15.65 -18.55 24.12
CA GLU A 312 16.12 -19.84 23.63
C GLU A 312 15.97 -19.97 22.10
N PRO A 313 16.92 -20.60 21.41
CA PRO A 313 16.77 -20.94 20.01
C PRO A 313 15.56 -21.84 19.79
N TRP A 314 14.79 -21.57 18.75
CA TRP A 314 13.71 -22.46 18.32
C TRP A 314 14.29 -23.55 17.40
N PRO A 315 14.08 -24.84 17.68
CA PRO A 315 14.64 -25.93 16.87
C PRO A 315 14.18 -25.87 15.41
N ALA A 316 15.13 -25.98 14.47
CA ALA A 316 14.80 -26.04 13.05
C ALA A 316 13.92 -27.25 12.74
N GLY A 317 12.86 -27.06 11.96
CA GLY A 317 11.88 -28.09 11.62
C GLY A 317 10.84 -28.37 12.71
N ALA A 318 10.92 -27.73 13.88
CA ALA A 318 9.89 -27.86 14.92
C ALA A 318 8.77 -26.85 14.73
N ASP A 319 7.52 -27.30 14.85
CA ASP A 319 6.31 -26.47 14.92
C ASP A 319 5.91 -26.14 16.37
N ALA A 320 6.60 -26.70 17.37
CA ALA A 320 6.29 -26.50 18.77
C ALA A 320 7.54 -26.48 19.66
N LEU A 321 7.48 -25.69 20.73
CA LEU A 321 8.48 -25.65 21.79
C LEU A 321 7.78 -25.65 23.15
N GLU A 322 8.35 -26.35 24.12
CA GLU A 322 7.84 -26.40 25.49
C GLU A 322 8.68 -25.50 26.39
N LEU A 323 8.04 -24.51 27.01
CA LEU A 323 8.68 -23.52 27.87
C LEU A 323 8.45 -23.90 29.35
N ASP A 324 9.54 -23.98 30.12
CA ASP A 324 9.50 -24.21 31.57
C ASP A 324 9.32 -22.89 32.33
N GLY A 325 8.26 -22.80 33.12
CA GLY A 325 7.88 -21.64 33.92
C GLY A 325 8.66 -21.47 35.22
N THR A 326 9.39 -22.49 35.69
CA THR A 326 10.05 -22.47 37.01
C THR A 326 10.99 -21.28 37.20
N ALA A 327 11.66 -20.84 36.13
CA ALA A 327 12.57 -19.69 36.11
C ALA A 327 11.89 -18.36 35.72
N LEU A 328 10.63 -18.36 35.32
CA LEU A 328 9.91 -17.17 34.86
C LEU A 328 9.23 -16.43 36.03
N PRO A 329 9.15 -15.09 36.01
CA PRO A 329 8.36 -14.37 36.99
C PRO A 329 6.87 -14.67 36.82
N GLY A 330 6.09 -14.60 37.90
CA GLY A 330 4.63 -14.70 37.84
C GLY A 330 4.01 -13.43 37.24
N GLY A 331 2.82 -13.57 36.64
CA GLY A 331 2.07 -12.47 36.03
C GLY A 331 2.03 -12.51 34.51
N LEU A 332 1.74 -11.36 33.89
CA LEU A 332 1.68 -11.20 32.44
C LEU A 332 3.09 -11.18 31.84
N LEU A 333 3.32 -12.02 30.83
CA LEU A 333 4.54 -12.10 30.04
C LEU A 333 4.20 -11.91 28.56
N LEU A 334 5.14 -11.38 27.79
CA LEU A 334 5.06 -11.23 26.34
C LEU A 334 6.09 -12.15 25.69
N VAL A 335 5.64 -13.10 24.87
CA VAL A 335 6.51 -14.00 24.12
C VAL A 335 6.64 -13.49 22.70
N HIS A 336 7.88 -13.27 22.26
CA HIS A 336 8.24 -12.97 20.88
C HIS A 336 8.96 -14.16 20.26
N ILE A 337 8.54 -14.58 19.08
CA ILE A 337 9.20 -15.64 18.30
C ILE A 337 9.66 -15.00 17.00
N THR A 338 10.96 -14.79 16.84
CA THR A 338 11.54 -14.20 15.63
C THR A 338 12.05 -15.31 14.74
N THR A 339 11.55 -15.37 13.50
CA THR A 339 12.06 -16.21 12.41
C THR A 339 12.75 -15.30 11.37
N PRO A 340 13.53 -15.83 10.41
CA PRO A 340 14.16 -15.01 9.37
C PRO A 340 13.18 -14.15 8.55
N HIS A 341 11.91 -14.58 8.44
CA HIS A 341 10.92 -13.96 7.58
C HIS A 341 9.78 -13.28 8.35
N ARG A 342 9.66 -13.53 9.67
CA ARG A 342 8.49 -13.12 10.44
C ARG A 342 8.72 -13.12 11.95
N THR A 343 8.09 -12.20 12.66
CA THR A 343 8.00 -12.20 14.13
C THR A 343 6.57 -12.49 14.58
N PHE A 344 6.41 -13.37 15.56
CA PHE A 344 5.14 -13.63 16.25
C PHE A 344 5.19 -13.05 17.66
N ALA A 345 4.07 -12.53 18.15
CA ALA A 345 3.94 -12.05 19.52
C ALA A 345 2.66 -12.61 20.14
N LEU A 346 2.73 -13.12 21.37
CA LEU A 346 1.56 -13.54 22.13
C LEU A 346 1.73 -13.28 23.64
N PRO A 347 0.64 -12.97 24.37
CA PRO A 347 0.67 -12.85 25.82
C PRO A 347 0.61 -14.22 26.50
N LEU A 348 1.31 -14.37 27.63
CA LEU A 348 1.19 -15.51 28.54
C LEU A 348 0.88 -15.03 29.96
N ILE A 349 0.10 -15.82 30.70
CA ILE A 349 -0.19 -15.59 32.12
C ILE A 349 0.43 -16.73 32.94
N HIS A 350 1.44 -16.42 33.75
CA HIS A 350 2.12 -17.38 34.62
C HIS A 350 1.60 -17.30 36.07
N HIS A 351 0.97 -18.37 36.54
CA HIS A 351 0.57 -18.55 37.93
C HIS A 351 1.70 -19.23 38.70
N ARG A 352 2.38 -18.46 39.53
CA ARG A 352 3.44 -18.99 40.38
C ARG A 352 2.90 -19.62 41.64
#